data_AF-A0A257TW57-F1
#
_entry.id   AF-A0A257TW57-F1
#
_cell.length_a   1.000
_cell.length_b   1.000
_cell.length_c   1.000
_cell.angle_alpha   90.00
_cell.angle_beta   90.00
_cell.angle_gamma   90.00
#
_symmetry.space_group_name_H-M   'P 1'
#
loop_
_entity.id
_entity.type
_entity.pdbx_description
1 polymer ?
#
loop_
_entity_poly.entity_id
_entity_poly.type
_entity_poly.pdbx_seq_one_letter_code
_entity_poly.pdbx_strand_id
1 'polypeptide(L)' 'MTRIVIDSLLRNKLLGLNSPLELCDDSGQVLALLTPVERRAEHIPSEPQISREELRRRATSSERRYSTEEVLKYLESL' A
#
# COMPACT_ATOMS: atom_id res chain seq x y z
N MET A 1 23.92 -0.69 -10.83
CA MET A 1 22.92 0.20 -10.17
C MET A 1 23.55 1.57 -10.02
N THR A 2 22.88 2.60 -10.55
CA THR A 2 23.36 3.99 -10.43
C THR A 2 22.89 4.56 -9.09
N ARG A 3 23.82 5.05 -8.27
CA ARG A 3 23.51 5.66 -6.96
C ARG A 3 23.71 7.16 -7.07
N ILE A 4 22.65 7.92 -6.78
CA ILE A 4 22.71 9.38 -6.70
C ILE A 4 22.73 9.77 -5.23
N VAL A 5 23.75 10.50 -4.81
CA VAL A 5 23.84 11.06 -3.46
C VAL A 5 23.36 12.51 -3.55
N ILE A 6 22.33 12.83 -2.77
CA ILE A 6 21.77 14.18 -2.70
C ILE A 6 22.58 15.07 -1.76
N ASP A 7 22.63 16.36 -2.04
CA ASP A 7 23.26 17.34 -1.15
C ASP A 7 22.40 17.66 0.08
N SER A 8 22.97 18.48 0.97
CA SER A 8 22.29 18.89 2.21
C SER A 8 21.07 19.79 1.97
N LEU A 9 21.06 20.58 0.90
CA LEU A 9 19.97 21.50 0.57
C LEU A 9 18.74 20.74 0.07
N LEU A 10 18.94 19.81 -0.85
CA LEU A 10 17.90 18.93 -1.34
C LEU A 10 17.42 18.01 -0.22
N ARG A 11 18.33 17.48 0.61
CA ARG A 11 17.94 16.71 1.80
C ARG A 11 16.96 17.48 2.67
N ASN A 12 17.19 18.76 2.94
CA ASN A 12 16.30 19.57 3.77
C ASN A 12 14.92 19.80 3.13
N LYS A 13 14.85 19.91 1.80
CA LYS A 13 13.56 19.99 1.08
C LYS A 13 12.79 18.67 1.11
N LEU A 14 13.50 17.55 1.24
CA LEU A 14 12.91 16.22 1.35
C LEU A 14 12.50 15.84 2.78
N LEU A 15 12.88 16.63 3.80
CA LEU A 15 12.46 16.39 5.19
C LEU A 15 10.97 16.67 5.33
N GLY A 16 10.19 15.64 5.70
CA GLY A 16 8.76 15.77 5.98
C GLY A 16 7.81 15.42 4.83
N LEU A 17 8.30 14.77 3.78
CA LEU A 17 7.46 14.31 2.68
C LEU A 17 6.64 13.08 3.07
N ASN A 18 5.32 13.27 3.10
CA ASN A 18 4.34 12.21 3.32
C ASN A 18 3.59 11.83 2.04
N SER A 19 3.93 12.46 0.91
CA SER A 19 3.33 12.21 -0.40
C SER A 19 4.42 12.08 -1.46
N PRO A 20 4.13 11.41 -2.60
CA PRO A 20 5.02 11.40 -3.75
C PRO A 20 5.39 12.81 -4.21
N LEU A 21 6.62 12.98 -4.72
CA LEU A 21 7.12 14.24 -5.27
C LEU A 21 7.65 14.04 -6.69
N GLU A 22 7.53 15.10 -7.50
CA GLU A 22 8.09 15.14 -8.84
C GLU A 22 9.44 15.86 -8.82
N LEU A 23 10.46 15.24 -9.39
CA LEU A 23 11.72 15.89 -9.72
C LEU A 23 11.60 16.43 -11.14
N CYS A 24 11.65 17.75 -11.26
CA CYS A 24 11.62 18.43 -12.55
C CYS A 24 12.98 19.04 -12.88
N ASP A 25 13.24 19.24 -14.18
CA ASP A 25 14.34 20.08 -14.63
C ASP A 25 13.96 21.58 -14.63
N ASP A 26 14.88 22.43 -15.09
CA ASP A 26 14.70 23.88 -15.14
C ASP A 26 13.58 24.33 -16.12
N SER A 27 13.16 23.45 -17.04
CA SER A 27 12.03 23.69 -17.94
C SER A 27 10.68 23.27 -17.35
N GLY A 28 10.71 22.63 -16.17
CA GLY A 28 9.53 22.06 -15.53
C GLY A 28 9.18 20.65 -16.02
N GLN A 29 10.04 20.02 -16.83
CA GLN A 29 9.82 18.65 -17.30
C GLN A 29 10.10 17.67 -16.16
N VAL A 30 9.14 16.76 -15.89
CA VAL A 30 9.31 15.71 -14.88
C VAL A 30 10.34 14.67 -15.35
N LEU A 31 11.43 14.56 -14.60
CA LEU A 31 12.49 13.58 -14.79
C LEU A 31 12.27 12.29 -13.98
N ALA A 32 11.64 12.41 -12.80
CA ALA A 32 11.36 11.27 -11.94
C ALA A 32 10.25 11.56 -10.93
N LEU A 33 9.60 10.49 -10.45
CA LEU A 33 8.69 10.53 -9.31
C LEU A 33 9.36 9.81 -8.14
N LEU A 34 9.57 10.51 -7.01
CA LEU A 34 10.08 9.91 -5.79
C LEU A 34 8.92 9.65 -4.83
N THR A 35 8.74 8.39 -4.45
CA THR A 35 7.79 8.02 -3.39
C THR A 35 8.56 7.88 -2.08
N PRO A 36 8.16 8.59 -1.00
CA PRO A 36 8.74 8.38 0.31
C PRO A 36 8.64 6.89 0.67
N VAL A 37 9.78 6.28 0.98
CA VAL A 37 9.77 4.94 1.55
C VAL A 37 9.32 5.12 2.99
N GLU A 38 8.06 4.81 3.28
CA GLU A 38 7.62 4.59 4.65
C GLU A 38 8.61 3.64 5.30
N ARG A 39 9.19 4.07 6.42
CA ARG A 39 10.15 3.24 7.15
C ARG A 39 9.40 1.98 7.56
N ARG A 40 9.59 0.91 6.78
CA ARG A 40 9.02 -0.44 6.85
C ARG A 40 9.29 -1.19 8.17
N ALA A 41 9.43 -0.50 9.30
CA ALA A 41 9.41 -1.17 10.59
C ALA A 41 8.03 -1.81 10.88
N GLU A 42 6.97 -1.37 10.21
CA GLU A 42 5.59 -1.81 10.47
C GLU A 42 4.82 -2.08 9.17
N HIS A 43 5.43 -2.77 8.21
CA HIS A 43 4.63 -3.41 7.16
C HIS A 43 3.88 -4.59 7.80
N ILE A 44 2.88 -4.27 8.61
CA ILE A 44 1.85 -5.20 9.03
C ILE A 44 1.18 -5.61 7.71
N PRO A 45 1.16 -6.90 7.34
CA PRO A 45 0.43 -7.31 6.16
C PRO A 45 -1.02 -6.83 6.32
N SER A 46 -1.45 -5.89 5.48
CA SER A 46 -2.85 -5.42 5.44
C SER A 46 -3.80 -6.52 4.95
N GLU A 47 -3.26 -7.65 4.50
CA GLU A 47 -4.00 -8.82 4.07
C GLU A 47 -4.21 -9.77 5.26
N PRO A 48 -5.43 -10.30 5.45
CA PRO A 48 -5.66 -11.33 6.45
C PRO A 48 -4.77 -12.53 6.14
N GLN A 49 -4.02 -12.99 7.14
CA GLN A 49 -3.15 -14.18 7.03
C GLN A 49 -3.98 -15.46 6.96
N ILE A 50 -4.73 -15.63 5.88
CA ILE A 50 -5.44 -16.88 5.60
C ILE A 50 -4.39 -17.87 5.10
N SER A 51 -4.27 -19.01 5.78
CA SER A 51 -3.35 -20.05 5.36
C SER A 51 -3.73 -20.58 3.98
N ARG A 52 -2.74 -21.07 3.23
CA ARG A 52 -3.00 -21.72 1.93
C ARG A 52 -3.97 -22.91 2.04
N GLU A 53 -3.96 -23.58 3.20
CA GLU A 53 -4.86 -24.68 3.48
C GLU A 53 -6.30 -24.20 3.66
N GLU A 54 -6.51 -23.10 4.37
CA GLU A 54 -7.84 -22.50 4.53
C GLU A 54 -8.38 -21.96 3.19
N LEU A 55 -7.52 -21.39 2.33
CA LEU A 55 -7.90 -20.99 0.97
C LEU A 55 -8.36 -22.19 0.14
N ARG A 56 -7.64 -23.32 0.20
CA ARG A 56 -8.03 -24.56 -0.50
C ARG A 56 -9.35 -25.10 0.04
N ARG A 57 -9.49 -25.18 1.36
CA ARG A 57 -10.72 -25.63 2.03
C ARG A 57 -11.92 -24.81 1.53
N ARG A 58 -11.83 -23.47 1.54
CA ARG A 58 -12.90 -22.59 1.04
C ARG A 58 -13.18 -22.73 -0.44
N ALA A 59 -12.15 -23.00 -1.26
CA ALA A 59 -12.29 -23.19 -2.69
C ALA A 59 -13.03 -24.50 -3.03
N THR A 60 -12.82 -25.55 -2.24
CA THR A 60 -13.42 -26.88 -2.48
C THR A 60 -14.64 -27.18 -1.61
N SER A 61 -14.91 -26.38 -0.57
CA SER A 61 -16.05 -26.58 0.32
C SER A 61 -17.36 -26.18 -0.36
N SER A 62 -18.41 -26.98 -0.15
CA SER A 62 -19.80 -26.62 -0.45
C SER A 62 -20.48 -25.87 0.70
N GLU A 63 -19.71 -25.18 1.55
CA GLU A 63 -20.21 -24.40 2.66
C GLU A 63 -21.08 -23.24 2.18
N ARG A 64 -22.10 -22.88 2.97
CA ARG A 64 -22.96 -21.75 2.67
C ARG A 64 -22.11 -20.48 2.61
N ARG A 65 -22.16 -19.79 1.46
CA ARG A 65 -21.60 -18.45 1.29
C ARG A 65 -22.72 -17.45 1.42
N TYR A 66 -22.42 -16.30 1.99
CA TYR A 66 -23.36 -15.21 2.14
C TYR A 66 -23.08 -14.14 1.09
N SER A 67 -24.13 -13.59 0.50
CA SER A 67 -23.99 -12.38 -0.31
C SER A 67 -23.69 -11.18 0.58
N THR A 68 -23.14 -10.12 0.00
CA THR A 68 -22.96 -8.84 0.70
C THR A 68 -24.29 -8.34 1.27
N GLU A 69 -25.38 -8.49 0.53
CA GLU A 69 -26.73 -8.08 0.97
C GLU A 69 -27.21 -8.88 2.19
N GLU A 70 -27.01 -10.21 2.20
CA GLU A 70 -27.35 -11.06 3.35
C GLU A 70 -26.56 -10.67 4.60
N VAL A 71 -25.26 -10.36 4.44
CA VAL A 71 -24.40 -9.91 5.53
C VAL A 71 -24.85 -8.56 6.05
N LEU A 72 -25.09 -7.58 5.17
CA LEU A 72 -25.56 -6.25 5.57
C LEU A 72 -26.89 -6.31 6.32
N LYS A 73 -27.85 -7.07 5.80
CA LYS A 73 -29.16 -7.25 6.45
C LYS A 73 -29.05 -7.86 7.85
N TYR A 74 -28.12 -8.79 8.07
CA TYR A 74 -27.87 -9.35 9.40
C TYR A 74 -27.24 -8.32 10.33
N LEU A 75 -26.24 -7.57 9.85
CA LEU A 75 -25.55 -6.55 10.64
C LEU A 75 -26.48 -5.40 11.06
N GLU A 76 -27.44 -5.02 10.21
CA GLU A 76 -28.46 -4.03 10.53
C GLU A 76 -29.46 -4.50 11.61
N SER A 77 -29.54 -5.80 11.86
CA SER A 77 -30.42 -6.40 12.88
C SER A 77 -29.77 -6.59 14.25
N LEU A 78 -28.47 -6.27 14.38
CA LEU A 78 -27.70 -6.29 15.62
C LEU A 78 -27.90 -4.98 16.42
#